data_AF-A0AAV5LNH7-F1
#
_entry.id   AF-A0AAV5LNH7-F1
#
_cell.length_a   1.000
_cell.length_b   1.000
_cell.length_c   1.000
_cell.angle_alpha   90.00
_cell.angle_beta   90.00
_cell.angle_gamma   90.00
#
_symmetry.space_group_name_H-M   'P 1'
#
loop_
_entity.id
_entity.type
_entity.pdbx_description
1 polymer ?
#
loop_
_entity_poly.entity_id
_entity_poly.type
_entity_poly.pdbx_seq_one_letter_code
_entity_poly.pdbx_strand_id
1 'polypeptide(L)'
;MKKKSVVNLDKIAKSTAILASNTSSISITRLASATSRPQQVMLSLYALYESSSNNKRAGNEWVSGLGKKLSSLKLVEIVRGADTSDNTFYATKALAERQLTGGLNFEQKNVVTFGKIVICSQDFSGFVVIRILMPMVNEAFHALYTGVATKEDIETGMKLGTNHPMGPLELADFIGLDVCLSIMRVLHAGLGDGKYSPCPLLVQYVDAGRLGKKRGIGVYDYRKMPESLKPSSRL
;
A
#
# COMPACT_ATOMS: atom_id res chain seq x y z
N MET A 1 11.49 -10.41 -11.52
CA MET A 1 10.21 -10.68 -12.21
C MET A 1 9.66 -9.45 -12.94
N LYS A 2 9.33 -8.34 -12.25
CA LYS A 2 8.65 -7.17 -12.87
C LYS A 2 9.35 -6.56 -14.08
N LYS A 3 10.67 -6.37 -14.04
CA LYS A 3 11.44 -5.84 -15.19
C LYS A 3 11.19 -6.65 -16.47
N LYS A 4 11.23 -7.99 -16.37
CA LYS A 4 10.96 -8.88 -17.51
C LYS A 4 9.51 -8.72 -18.02
N SER A 5 8.54 -8.61 -17.11
CA SER A 5 7.14 -8.42 -17.48
C SER A 5 6.90 -7.10 -18.23
N VAL A 6 7.48 -5.99 -17.75
CA VAL A 6 7.35 -4.68 -18.42
C VAL A 6 8.03 -4.69 -19.79
N VAL A 7 9.20 -5.32 -19.92
CA VAL A 7 9.89 -5.49 -21.21
C VAL A 7 9.08 -6.33 -22.20
N ASN A 8 8.42 -7.39 -21.73
CA ASN A 8 7.57 -8.21 -22.60
C ASN A 8 6.32 -7.44 -23.04
N LEU A 9 5.68 -6.70 -22.12
CA LEU A 9 4.56 -5.82 -22.43
C LEU A 9 4.94 -4.73 -23.44
N ASP A 10 6.16 -4.19 -23.32
CA ASP A 10 6.69 -3.19 -24.24
C ASP A 10 6.67 -3.67 -25.69
N LYS A 11 7.03 -4.94 -25.92
CA LYS A 11 7.09 -5.56 -27.26
C LYS A 11 5.73 -5.86 -27.87
N ILE A 12 4.72 -6.18 -27.04
CA ILE A 12 3.42 -6.67 -27.52
C ILE A 12 2.34 -5.58 -27.52
N ALA A 13 2.45 -4.57 -26.67
CA ALA A 13 1.46 -3.50 -26.58
C ALA A 13 1.67 -2.47 -27.69
N LYS A 14 0.59 -1.89 -28.21
CA LYS A 14 0.62 -0.78 -29.19
C LYS A 14 1.59 0.31 -28.74
N SER A 15 2.30 0.94 -29.66
CA SER A 15 3.27 2.02 -29.37
C SER A 15 2.68 3.21 -28.61
N THR A 16 1.37 3.41 -28.65
CA THR A 16 0.68 4.48 -27.90
C THR A 16 0.25 4.08 -26.48
N ALA A 17 0.40 2.81 -26.10
CA ALA A 17 -0.04 2.31 -24.80
C ALA A 17 0.84 2.83 -23.65
N ILE A 18 0.19 3.16 -22.53
CA ILE A 18 0.84 3.48 -21.26
C ILE A 18 1.07 2.19 -20.48
N LEU A 19 2.29 1.97 -20.00
CA LEU A 19 2.69 0.81 -19.21
C LEU A 19 2.74 1.19 -17.73
N ALA A 20 1.70 0.81 -16.98
CA ALA A 20 1.62 1.05 -15.55
C ALA A 20 2.09 -0.16 -14.73
N SER A 21 2.84 0.07 -13.66
CA SER A 21 3.21 -0.97 -12.68
C SER A 21 2.72 -0.58 -11.29
N ASN A 22 2.05 -1.50 -10.60
CA ASN A 22 1.75 -1.37 -9.17
C ASN A 22 2.92 -1.96 -8.38
N THR A 23 3.80 -1.13 -7.81
CA THR A 23 4.92 -1.56 -6.97
C THR A 23 5.06 -0.62 -5.77
N SER A 24 5.60 -1.10 -4.66
CA SER A 24 5.84 -0.30 -3.46
C SER A 24 7.33 -0.07 -3.18
N SER A 25 8.21 -0.68 -3.98
CA SER A 25 9.64 -0.79 -3.66
C SER A 25 10.60 -0.74 -4.86
N ILE A 26 10.08 -0.68 -6.09
CA ILE A 26 10.93 -0.70 -7.29
C ILE A 26 10.83 0.65 -7.98
N SER A 27 12.00 1.25 -8.26
CA SER A 27 12.09 2.51 -9.00
C SER A 27 11.44 2.41 -10.38
N ILE A 28 10.59 3.37 -10.68
CA ILE A 28 9.95 3.52 -11.99
C ILE A 28 10.95 3.88 -13.07
N THR A 29 11.88 4.78 -12.78
CA THR A 29 12.97 5.16 -13.69
C THR A 29 13.76 3.91 -14.11
N ARG A 30 14.10 3.05 -13.15
CA ARG A 30 14.79 1.78 -13.44
C ARG A 30 13.93 0.81 -14.27
N LEU A 31 12.61 0.78 -14.06
CA LEU A 31 11.72 -0.04 -14.91
C LEU A 31 11.57 0.55 -16.32
N ALA A 32 11.43 1.86 -16.42
CA ALA A 32 11.26 2.61 -17.66
C ALA A 32 12.49 2.50 -18.56
N SER A 33 13.70 2.61 -17.99
CA SER A 33 14.97 2.44 -18.74
C SER A 33 15.12 1.07 -19.42
N ALA A 34 14.29 0.08 -19.07
CA ALA A 34 14.30 -1.23 -19.70
C ALA A 34 13.44 -1.30 -20.97
N THR A 35 12.62 -0.29 -21.25
CA THR A 35 11.70 -0.25 -22.39
C THR A 35 12.23 0.64 -23.51
N SER A 36 11.67 0.47 -24.70
CA SER A 36 11.91 1.34 -25.86
C SER A 36 11.20 2.70 -25.78
N ARG A 37 10.34 2.89 -24.78
CA ARG A 37 9.46 4.06 -24.59
C ARG A 37 9.35 4.44 -23.11
N PRO A 38 10.47 4.83 -22.46
CA PRO A 38 10.49 5.16 -21.04
C PRO A 38 9.48 6.25 -20.66
N GLN A 39 9.17 7.16 -21.60
CA GLN A 39 8.19 8.23 -21.46
C GLN A 39 6.72 7.79 -21.29
N GLN A 40 6.42 6.53 -21.58
CA GLN A 40 5.09 5.91 -21.45
C GLN A 40 5.01 4.93 -20.26
N VAL A 41 6.03 4.88 -19.42
CA VAL A 41 6.04 4.02 -18.22
C VAL A 41 5.76 4.85 -16.97
N MET A 42 4.94 4.31 -16.05
CA MET A 42 4.55 4.99 -14.81
C MET A 42 4.15 4.02 -13.68
N LEU A 43 4.17 4.47 -12.42
CA LEU A 43 3.52 3.77 -11.31
C LEU A 43 2.04 4.14 -11.17
N SER A 44 1.22 3.16 -10.79
CA SER A 44 -0.01 3.42 -10.05
C SER A 44 -0.03 2.51 -8.82
N LEU A 45 0.18 3.10 -7.63
CA LEU A 45 0.11 2.39 -6.36
C LEU A 45 -1.21 2.72 -5.67
N TYR A 46 -1.91 1.70 -5.18
CA TYR A 46 -3.11 1.89 -4.37
C TYR A 46 -2.72 2.10 -2.92
N ALA A 47 -3.15 3.22 -2.34
CA ALA A 47 -2.99 3.48 -0.92
C ALA A 47 -4.30 3.16 -0.19
N LEU A 48 -4.18 2.53 0.98
CA LEU A 48 -5.30 2.20 1.84
C LEU A 48 -5.84 3.49 2.45
N TYR A 49 -7.09 3.85 2.14
CA TYR A 49 -7.85 4.79 2.96
C TYR A 49 -9.27 4.27 3.12
N GLU A 50 -9.70 4.14 4.37
CA GLU A 50 -11.09 3.93 4.74
C GLU A 50 -11.56 5.17 5.51
N SER A 51 -12.55 5.86 4.95
CA SER A 51 -13.26 6.91 5.68
C SER A 51 -14.40 6.23 6.42
N SER A 52 -14.26 6.05 7.73
CA SER A 52 -15.43 5.85 8.59
C SER A 52 -16.21 7.16 8.62
N SER A 53 -17.21 7.30 7.76
CA SER A 53 -18.24 8.32 7.94
C SER A 53 -19.59 7.75 7.49
N ASN A 54 -20.48 7.62 8.48
CA ASN A 54 -21.93 7.39 8.40
C ASN A 54 -22.52 5.97 8.40
N ASN A 55 -21.95 5.01 9.13
CA ASN A 55 -22.82 3.93 9.61
C ASN A 55 -22.49 3.48 11.04
N LYS A 56 -23.25 3.96 12.03
CA LYS A 56 -23.21 3.53 13.44
C LYS A 56 -23.68 2.07 13.65
N ARG A 57 -23.72 1.24 12.59
CA ARG A 57 -24.23 -0.15 12.63
C ARG A 57 -23.40 -1.19 11.87
N ALA A 58 -22.23 -0.85 11.35
CA ALA A 58 -21.36 -1.85 10.74
C ALA A 58 -20.30 -2.31 11.76
N GLY A 59 -20.56 -3.45 12.40
CA GLY A 59 -19.54 -4.16 13.17
C GLY A 59 -18.44 -4.68 12.25
N ASN A 60 -17.20 -4.62 12.75
CA ASN A 60 -16.17 -5.64 12.61
C ASN A 60 -15.82 -6.17 11.19
N GLU A 61 -15.80 -5.35 10.13
CA GLU A 61 -15.34 -5.79 8.81
C GLU A 61 -14.08 -5.05 8.32
N TRP A 62 -12.93 -5.43 8.89
CA TRP A 62 -11.60 -5.01 8.41
C TRP A 62 -10.88 -6.19 7.75
N VAL A 63 -10.85 -6.20 6.41
CA VAL A 63 -10.18 -7.22 5.60
C VAL A 63 -9.20 -6.57 4.62
N SER A 64 -8.06 -7.22 4.45
CA SER A 64 -6.79 -6.88 3.79
C SER A 64 -6.81 -6.03 2.49
N GLY A 65 -5.70 -5.32 2.23
CA GLY A 65 -5.30 -4.92 0.88
C GLY A 65 -4.96 -6.11 -0.05
N LEU A 66 -5.19 -7.34 0.41
CA LEU A 66 -5.08 -8.61 -0.34
C LEU A 66 -6.45 -9.32 -0.46
N GLY A 67 -7.55 -8.66 -0.06
CA GLY A 67 -8.89 -9.26 0.03
C GLY A 67 -10.06 -8.28 0.01
N LYS A 68 -9.82 -6.96 0.11
CA LYS A 68 -10.82 -5.92 -0.22
C LYS A 68 -10.94 -5.77 -1.72
N LYS A 69 -12.19 -5.68 -2.20
CA LYS A 69 -12.49 -5.34 -3.59
C LYS A 69 -11.84 -3.99 -3.91
N LEU A 70 -11.04 -3.90 -4.98
CA LEU A 70 -10.34 -2.69 -5.43
C LEU A 70 -11.28 -1.46 -5.56
N SER A 71 -12.58 -1.69 -5.68
CA SER A 71 -13.63 -0.67 -5.67
C SER A 71 -13.74 0.11 -4.35
N SER A 72 -13.31 -0.42 -3.20
CA SER A 72 -13.46 0.26 -1.89
C SER A 72 -12.30 1.20 -1.54
N LEU A 73 -11.15 1.08 -2.20
CA LEU A 73 -10.01 1.97 -1.98
C LEU A 73 -10.22 3.31 -2.69
N LYS A 74 -10.08 4.43 -1.99
CA LYS A 74 -10.34 5.76 -2.56
C LYS A 74 -9.11 6.43 -3.18
N LEU A 75 -7.91 5.97 -2.88
CA LEU A 75 -6.66 6.68 -3.18
C LEU A 75 -5.77 5.92 -4.15
N VAL A 76 -5.19 6.65 -5.11
CA VAL A 76 -4.13 6.20 -5.99
C VAL A 76 -2.97 7.18 -5.91
N GLU A 77 -1.77 6.64 -5.73
CA GLU A 77 -0.52 7.38 -5.87
C GLU A 77 0.04 7.15 -7.28
N ILE A 78 0.24 8.25 -8.00
CA ILE A 78 0.86 8.28 -9.32
C ILE A 78 2.31 8.73 -9.16
N VAL A 79 3.24 7.92 -9.66
CA VAL A 79 4.69 8.21 -9.55
C VAL A 79 5.33 8.28 -10.92
N ARG A 80 5.91 9.45 -11.20
CA ARG A 80 6.64 9.72 -12.44
C ARG A 80 8.07 9.22 -12.30
N GLY A 81 8.51 8.42 -13.27
CA GLY A 81 9.94 8.20 -13.48
C GLY A 81 10.59 9.43 -14.12
N ALA A 82 11.92 9.44 -14.19
CA ALA A 82 12.68 10.56 -14.75
C ALA A 82 12.22 10.97 -16.16
N ASP A 83 11.87 9.99 -17.00
CA ASP A 83 11.50 10.24 -18.41
C ASP A 83 9.98 10.30 -18.65
N THR A 84 9.15 10.04 -17.64
CA THR A 84 7.69 9.97 -17.82
C THR A 84 7.15 11.30 -18.35
N SER A 85 6.57 11.28 -19.55
CA SER A 85 6.05 12.50 -20.20
C SER A 85 4.84 13.08 -19.47
N ASP A 86 4.62 14.38 -19.64
CA ASP A 86 3.42 15.07 -19.14
C ASP A 86 2.14 14.47 -19.72
N ASN A 87 2.13 14.10 -21.00
CA ASN A 87 0.98 13.45 -21.63
C ASN A 87 0.61 12.13 -20.96
N THR A 88 1.60 11.27 -20.69
CA THR A 88 1.40 10.00 -19.96
C THR A 88 0.85 10.25 -18.55
N PHE A 89 1.41 11.24 -17.85
CA PHE A 89 0.99 11.63 -16.51
C PHE A 89 -0.46 12.12 -16.49
N TYR A 90 -0.81 13.12 -17.30
CA TYR A 90 -2.15 13.69 -17.35
C TYR A 90 -3.19 12.69 -17.83
N ALA A 91 -2.88 11.85 -18.81
CA ALA A 91 -3.79 10.81 -19.27
C ALA A 91 -4.14 9.81 -18.14
N THR A 92 -3.15 9.40 -17.35
CA THR A 92 -3.40 8.45 -16.25
C THR A 92 -4.07 9.11 -15.06
N LYS A 93 -3.71 10.36 -14.74
CA LYS A 93 -4.39 11.15 -13.72
C LYS A 93 -5.87 11.32 -14.07
N ALA A 94 -6.17 11.75 -15.30
CA ALA A 94 -7.53 11.89 -15.79
C ALA A 94 -8.29 10.55 -15.76
N LEU A 95 -7.65 9.44 -16.12
CA LEU A 95 -8.26 8.11 -16.02
C LEU A 95 -8.60 7.74 -14.57
N ALA A 96 -7.70 7.99 -13.62
CA ALA A 96 -7.90 7.67 -12.22
C ALA A 96 -8.98 8.54 -11.55
N GLU A 97 -9.01 9.84 -11.87
CA GLU A 97 -9.96 10.81 -11.33
C GLU A 97 -11.35 10.72 -11.97
N ARG A 98 -11.49 10.05 -13.12
CA ARG A 98 -12.76 9.95 -13.85
C ARG A 98 -13.87 9.34 -12.97
N GLN A 99 -14.71 10.23 -12.44
CA GLN A 99 -15.98 9.94 -11.78
C GLN A 99 -17.12 10.04 -12.81
N LEU A 100 -18.24 9.34 -12.59
CA LEU A 100 -19.46 9.61 -13.36
C LEU A 100 -19.90 11.05 -13.07
N THR A 101 -19.91 11.92 -14.08
CA THR A 101 -20.83 13.07 -14.08
C THR A 101 -22.19 12.51 -14.50
N GLY A 102 -23.11 12.35 -13.55
CA GLY A 102 -24.48 11.98 -13.86
C GLY A 102 -25.13 13.05 -14.75
N GLY A 103 -25.67 12.63 -15.89
CA GLY A 103 -26.47 13.49 -16.77
C GLY A 103 -26.51 13.04 -18.23
N LEU A 104 -27.62 12.41 -18.60
CA LEU A 104 -28.20 12.26 -19.93
C LEU A 104 -27.67 11.12 -20.82
N ASN A 105 -28.51 10.08 -20.91
CA ASN A 105 -28.90 9.35 -22.12
C ASN A 105 -27.90 9.32 -23.27
N PHE A 106 -27.35 8.14 -23.55
CA PHE A 106 -27.50 7.37 -24.81
C PHE A 106 -26.44 6.26 -24.80
N GLU A 107 -26.90 5.02 -24.82
CA GLU A 107 -26.27 3.80 -25.36
C GLU A 107 -24.72 3.67 -25.44
N GLN A 108 -23.98 4.01 -24.39
CA GLN A 108 -22.58 3.59 -24.27
C GLN A 108 -22.40 2.61 -23.10
N LYS A 109 -22.76 1.35 -23.34
CA LYS A 109 -22.43 0.22 -22.46
C LYS A 109 -20.90 0.05 -22.43
N ASN A 110 -20.31 0.10 -21.22
CA ASN A 110 -18.92 -0.19 -20.84
C ASN A 110 -17.96 1.00 -20.62
N VAL A 111 -18.42 2.09 -19.98
CA VAL A 111 -17.48 3.07 -19.38
C VAL A 111 -17.09 2.59 -17.98
N VAL A 112 -15.84 2.16 -17.79
CA VAL A 112 -15.28 1.84 -16.47
C VAL A 112 -14.97 3.16 -15.74
N THR A 113 -15.56 3.35 -14.56
CA THR A 113 -15.32 4.52 -13.71
C THR A 113 -14.46 4.15 -12.50
N PHE A 114 -13.48 5.00 -12.19
CA PHE A 114 -12.53 4.76 -11.11
C PHE A 114 -12.81 5.63 -9.89
N GLY A 115 -13.07 6.91 -10.12
CA GLY A 115 -13.44 7.87 -9.07
C GLY A 115 -12.47 7.92 -7.89
N LYS A 116 -11.16 7.87 -8.20
CA LYS A 116 -10.10 7.84 -7.20
C LYS A 116 -9.56 9.24 -6.96
N ILE A 117 -9.23 9.51 -5.71
CA ILE A 117 -8.39 10.63 -5.33
C ILE A 117 -6.97 10.29 -5.77
N VAL A 118 -6.31 11.24 -6.44
CA VAL A 118 -4.93 11.08 -6.91
C VAL A 118 -3.99 11.92 -6.06
N ILE A 119 -2.93 11.29 -5.58
CA ILE A 119 -1.73 11.98 -5.08
C ILE A 119 -0.56 11.69 -6.00
N CYS A 120 0.41 12.60 -6.02
CA CYS A 120 1.56 12.52 -6.92
C CYS A 120 2.85 12.54 -6.10
N SER A 121 3.82 11.74 -6.51
CA SER A 121 5.17 11.81 -5.96
C SER A 121 6.23 11.53 -7.02
N GLN A 122 7.46 11.90 -6.70
CA GLN A 122 8.62 11.61 -7.53
C GLN A 122 9.14 10.19 -7.24
N ASP A 123 9.86 9.60 -8.20
CA ASP A 123 10.44 8.26 -8.08
C ASP A 123 11.59 8.19 -7.07
N PHE A 124 11.23 8.18 -5.79
CA PHE A 124 12.12 7.93 -4.66
C PHE A 124 11.64 6.73 -3.85
N SER A 125 12.57 6.12 -3.11
CA SER A 125 12.32 4.94 -2.27
C SER A 125 11.15 5.18 -1.30
N GLY A 126 10.10 4.36 -1.44
CA GLY A 126 8.88 4.42 -0.63
C GLY A 126 7.88 5.51 -1.01
N PHE A 127 8.14 6.28 -2.07
CA PHE A 127 7.25 7.31 -2.58
C PHE A 127 6.79 8.27 -1.46
N VAL A 128 5.50 8.62 -1.35
CA VAL A 128 5.01 9.45 -0.23
C VAL A 128 4.43 8.62 0.92
N VAL A 129 3.47 7.73 0.65
CA VAL A 129 2.71 7.07 1.73
C VAL A 129 3.60 6.12 2.52
N ILE A 130 4.33 5.26 1.83
CA ILE A 130 5.17 4.23 2.46
C ILE A 130 6.38 4.86 3.15
N ARG A 131 6.93 5.94 2.59
CA ARG A 131 8.04 6.69 3.18
C ARG A 131 7.70 7.32 4.52
N ILE A 132 6.43 7.63 4.77
CA ILE A 132 5.96 8.17 6.06
C ILE A 132 5.46 7.03 6.96
N LEU A 133 4.64 6.12 6.43
CA LEU A 133 3.96 5.09 7.20
C LEU A 133 4.91 4.05 7.79
N MET A 134 5.88 3.56 7.02
CA MET A 134 6.74 2.48 7.52
C MET A 134 7.71 2.91 8.62
N PRO A 135 8.33 4.11 8.57
CA PRO A 135 9.08 4.61 9.72
C PRO A 135 8.23 4.77 10.97
N MET A 136 6.97 5.20 10.87
CA MET A 136 6.06 5.24 12.03
C MET A 136 5.83 3.84 12.63
N VAL A 137 5.61 2.84 11.79
CA VAL A 137 5.49 1.44 12.23
C VAL A 137 6.80 0.97 12.88
N ASN A 138 7.94 1.23 12.24
CA ASN A 138 9.25 0.85 12.75
C ASN A 138 9.57 1.51 14.09
N GLU A 139 9.17 2.78 14.27
CA GLU A 139 9.30 3.51 15.53
C GLU A 139 8.47 2.88 16.64
N ALA A 140 7.25 2.42 16.34
CA ALA A 140 6.45 1.67 17.32
C ALA A 140 7.14 0.36 17.76
N PHE A 141 7.84 -0.33 16.85
CA PHE A 141 8.67 -1.47 17.22
C PHE A 141 9.86 -1.05 18.08
N HIS A 142 10.49 0.11 17.83
CA HIS A 142 11.54 0.64 18.69
C HIS A 142 11.04 0.97 20.09
N ALA A 143 9.91 1.68 20.22
CA ALA A 143 9.29 1.98 21.50
C ALA A 143 8.99 0.71 22.31
N LEU A 144 8.51 -0.35 21.64
CA LEU A 144 8.31 -1.66 22.28
C LEU A 144 9.64 -2.32 22.64
N TYR A 145 10.62 -2.30 21.75
CA TYR A 145 11.93 -2.95 21.92
C TYR A 145 12.74 -2.35 23.07
N THR A 146 12.71 -1.03 23.23
CA THR A 146 13.44 -0.32 24.29
C THR A 146 12.63 -0.18 25.58
N GLY A 147 11.41 -0.75 25.64
CA GLY A 147 10.58 -0.75 26.84
C GLY A 147 9.97 0.60 27.21
N VAL A 148 9.77 1.51 26.23
CA VAL A 148 9.12 2.81 26.48
C VAL A 148 7.69 2.62 26.98
N ALA A 149 6.98 1.64 26.41
CA ALA A 149 5.60 1.31 26.79
C ALA A 149 5.25 -0.13 26.40
N THR A 150 4.15 -0.64 26.97
CA THR A 150 3.56 -1.91 26.55
C THR A 150 2.97 -1.79 25.15
N LYS A 151 2.81 -2.90 24.43
CA LYS A 151 2.18 -2.87 23.10
C LYS A 151 0.72 -2.36 23.18
N GLU A 152 0.01 -2.68 24.26
CA GLU A 152 -1.37 -2.23 24.51
C GLU A 152 -1.45 -0.71 24.66
N ASP A 153 -0.50 -0.10 25.40
CA ASP A 153 -0.43 1.35 25.58
C ASP A 153 0.01 2.08 24.31
N ILE A 154 0.97 1.53 23.56
CA ILE A 154 1.40 2.06 22.25
C ILE A 154 0.21 2.11 21.28
N GLU A 155 -0.53 1.01 21.18
CA GLU A 155 -1.73 0.93 20.34
C GLU A 155 -2.78 1.96 20.77
N THR A 156 -3.09 2.00 22.07
CA THR A 156 -4.12 2.90 22.62
C THR A 156 -3.76 4.37 22.42
N GLY A 157 -2.51 4.73 22.71
CA GLY A 157 -1.99 6.08 22.52
C GLY A 157 -2.05 6.52 21.06
N MET A 158 -1.66 5.66 20.12
CA MET A 158 -1.73 6.00 18.70
C MET A 158 -3.17 6.04 18.18
N LYS A 159 -4.04 5.12 18.59
CA LYS A 159 -5.45 5.12 18.19
C LYS A 159 -6.17 6.36 18.68
N LEU A 160 -6.13 6.63 19.98
CA LEU A 160 -6.91 7.71 20.59
C LEU A 160 -6.21 9.07 20.48
N GLY A 161 -4.89 9.11 20.64
CA GLY A 161 -4.12 10.35 20.63
C GLY A 161 -3.90 10.93 19.23
N THR A 162 -3.80 10.08 18.20
CA THR A 162 -3.62 10.53 16.80
C THR A 162 -4.84 10.30 15.91
N ASN A 163 -5.93 9.80 16.50
CA ASN A 163 -7.17 9.46 15.80
C ASN A 163 -6.95 8.47 14.63
N HIS A 164 -6.00 7.55 14.80
CA HIS A 164 -5.78 6.48 13.84
C HIS A 164 -6.78 5.34 14.09
N PRO A 165 -7.38 4.76 13.02
CA PRO A 165 -8.37 3.69 13.18
C PRO A 165 -7.76 2.39 13.72
N MET A 166 -6.45 2.22 13.56
CA MET A 166 -5.67 1.07 13.97
C MET A 166 -4.31 1.56 14.43
N GLY A 167 -3.77 0.99 15.50
CA GLY A 167 -2.45 1.35 15.96
C GLY A 167 -1.37 0.65 15.13
N PRO A 168 -0.12 1.11 15.25
CA PRO A 168 0.94 0.77 14.32
C PRO A 168 1.39 -0.69 14.39
N LEU A 169 1.33 -1.34 15.55
CA LEU A 169 1.75 -2.74 15.72
C LEU A 169 0.67 -3.70 15.21
N GLU A 170 -0.60 -3.40 15.47
CA GLU A 170 -1.73 -4.13 14.90
C GLU A 170 -1.76 -3.97 13.37
N LEU A 171 -1.51 -2.76 12.87
CA LEU A 171 -1.38 -2.50 11.44
C LEU A 171 -0.23 -3.30 10.82
N ALA A 172 0.92 -3.40 11.50
CA ALA A 172 2.04 -4.21 11.04
C ALA A 172 1.67 -5.70 10.94
N ASP A 173 1.00 -6.26 11.95
CA ASP A 173 0.53 -7.65 11.92
C ASP A 173 -0.50 -7.90 10.82
N PHE A 174 -1.30 -6.88 10.47
CA PHE A 174 -2.26 -6.96 9.38
C PHE A 174 -1.60 -6.89 7.99
N ILE A 175 -0.59 -6.02 7.81
CA ILE A 175 0.22 -5.94 6.59
C ILE A 175 1.06 -7.21 6.42
N GLY A 176 1.59 -7.72 7.52
CA GLY A 176 2.56 -8.81 7.58
C GLY A 176 3.96 -8.29 7.89
N LEU A 177 4.58 -8.83 8.94
CA LEU A 177 5.86 -8.33 9.45
C LEU A 177 7.03 -8.50 8.47
N ASP A 178 7.01 -9.56 7.66
CA ASP A 178 7.97 -9.78 6.57
C ASP A 178 7.87 -8.71 5.47
N VAL A 179 6.64 -8.26 5.17
CA VAL A 179 6.41 -7.18 4.21
C VAL A 179 6.91 -5.86 4.79
N CYS A 180 6.58 -5.54 6.04
CA CYS A 180 7.10 -4.37 6.74
C CYS A 180 8.64 -4.36 6.75
N LEU A 181 9.27 -5.47 7.12
CA LEU A 181 10.73 -5.61 7.13
C LEU A 181 11.32 -5.45 5.73
N SER A 182 10.72 -6.06 4.71
CA SER A 182 11.17 -5.91 3.32
C SER A 182 11.12 -4.45 2.87
N ILE A 183 10.09 -3.70 3.26
CA ILE A 183 9.97 -2.29 2.89
C ILE A 183 11.00 -1.44 3.64
N MET A 184 11.21 -1.66 4.94
CA MET A 184 12.24 -0.94 5.70
C MET A 184 13.63 -1.17 5.12
N ARG A 185 13.97 -2.39 4.70
CA ARG A 185 15.23 -2.69 4.01
C ARG A 185 15.37 -1.94 2.69
N VAL A 186 14.28 -1.80 1.92
CA VAL A 186 14.27 -1.01 0.68
C VAL A 186 14.45 0.47 0.96
N LEU A 187 13.77 1.02 1.97
CA LEU A 187 13.93 2.41 2.39
C LEU A 187 15.37 2.67 2.84
N HIS A 188 15.94 1.79 3.67
CA HIS A 188 17.30 1.91 4.16
C HIS A 188 18.32 1.90 3.03
N ALA A 189 18.27 0.87 2.17
CA ALA A 189 19.21 0.74 1.06
C ALA A 189 19.04 1.88 0.03
N GLY A 190 17.80 2.33 -0.19
CA GLY A 190 17.49 3.33 -1.20
C GLY A 190 17.67 4.77 -0.77
N LEU A 191 17.73 5.06 0.54
CA LEU A 191 17.96 6.40 1.08
C LEU A 191 19.34 6.55 1.73
N GLY A 192 19.99 5.44 2.10
CA GLY A 192 21.34 5.44 2.67
C GLY A 192 21.44 6.07 4.06
N ASP A 193 20.31 6.25 4.75
CA ASP A 193 20.23 6.92 6.05
C ASP A 193 19.83 5.92 7.14
N GLY A 194 20.63 5.87 8.21
CA GLY A 194 20.44 5.00 9.36
C GLY A 194 19.08 5.14 10.05
N LYS A 195 18.39 6.29 9.87
CA LYS A 195 16.98 6.49 10.30
C LYS A 195 16.04 5.40 9.78
N TYR A 196 16.32 4.82 8.62
CA TYR A 196 15.48 3.81 7.99
C TYR A 196 15.93 2.38 8.32
N SER A 197 16.88 2.20 9.25
CA SER A 197 17.31 0.87 9.68
C SER A 197 16.13 0.09 10.28
N PRO A 198 15.89 -1.16 9.89
CA PRO A 198 14.85 -1.97 10.50
C PRO A 198 15.10 -2.18 11.99
N CYS A 199 14.05 -2.08 12.80
CA CYS A 199 14.11 -2.35 14.24
C CYS A 199 14.56 -3.81 14.49
N PRO A 200 15.52 -4.07 15.40
CA PRO A 200 15.97 -5.43 15.71
C PRO A 200 14.85 -6.38 16.14
N LEU A 201 13.86 -5.89 16.88
CA LEU A 201 12.71 -6.70 17.31
C LEU A 201 11.85 -7.14 16.12
N LEU A 202 11.64 -6.27 15.13
CA LEU A 202 10.93 -6.62 13.90
C LEU A 202 11.68 -7.71 13.13
N VAL A 203 13.01 -7.60 13.04
CA VAL A 203 13.85 -8.62 12.41
C VAL A 203 13.71 -9.96 13.13
N GLN A 204 13.85 -9.98 14.47
CA GLN A 204 13.71 -11.18 15.27
C GLN A 204 12.34 -11.85 15.11
N TYR A 205 11.26 -11.07 15.04
CA TYR A 205 9.92 -11.63 14.84
C TYR A 205 9.77 -12.31 13.49
N VAL A 206 10.29 -11.70 12.42
CA VAL A 206 10.27 -12.29 11.08
C VAL A 206 11.13 -13.54 11.02
N ASP A 207 12.33 -13.52 11.61
CA ASP A 207 13.24 -14.67 11.66
C ASP A 207 12.62 -15.84 12.46
N ALA A 208 11.83 -15.54 13.48
CA ALA A 208 11.05 -16.52 14.23
C ALA A 208 9.76 -16.99 13.53
N GLY A 209 9.48 -16.51 12.32
CA GLY A 209 8.27 -16.87 11.55
C GLY A 209 6.98 -16.25 12.07
N ARG A 210 7.05 -15.23 12.95
CA ARG A 210 5.91 -14.44 13.41
C ARG A 210 5.59 -13.40 12.34
N LEU A 211 4.71 -13.73 11.41
CA LEU A 211 4.41 -12.89 10.24
C LEU A 211 3.09 -12.13 10.35
N GLY A 212 2.50 -12.05 11.54
CA GLY A 212 1.23 -11.39 11.76
C GLY A 212 0.03 -12.30 11.52
N LYS A 213 -1.11 -11.68 11.18
CA LYS A 213 -2.42 -12.34 11.07
C LYS A 213 -2.41 -13.54 10.13
N LYS A 214 -1.65 -13.46 9.03
CA LYS A 214 -1.54 -14.53 8.01
C LYS A 214 -0.91 -15.84 8.51
N ARG A 215 -0.20 -15.81 9.64
CA ARG A 215 0.34 -17.02 10.31
C ARG A 215 -0.32 -17.30 11.65
N GLY A 216 -1.37 -16.54 12.00
CA GLY A 216 -2.00 -16.61 13.31
C GLY A 216 -1.13 -16.05 14.45
N ILE A 217 0.08 -15.56 14.18
CA ILE A 217 0.98 -15.03 15.20
C ILE A 217 1.89 -13.95 14.61
N GLY A 218 1.95 -12.82 15.28
CA GLY A 218 2.81 -11.66 15.01
C GLY A 218 3.22 -11.01 16.33
N VAL A 219 3.07 -9.70 16.47
CA VAL A 219 3.08 -9.00 17.77
C VAL A 219 1.99 -9.57 18.71
N TYR A 220 0.84 -9.92 18.14
CA TYR A 220 -0.28 -10.57 18.82
C TYR A 220 -0.39 -12.06 18.46
N ASP A 221 -1.03 -12.83 19.35
CA ASP A 221 -1.39 -14.22 19.08
C ASP A 221 -2.85 -14.30 18.63
N TYR A 222 -3.06 -14.49 17.34
CA TYR A 222 -4.37 -14.59 16.71
C TYR A 222 -4.94 -16.01 16.72
N ARG A 223 -4.17 -17.02 17.17
CA ARG A 223 -4.66 -18.41 17.31
C ARG A 223 -5.65 -18.55 18.47
N LYS A 224 -5.59 -17.63 19.44
CA LYS A 224 -6.42 -17.63 20.65
C LYS A 224 -7.73 -16.86 20.51
N MET A 225 -8.11 -16.39 19.30
CA MET A 225 -9.40 -15.73 19.14
C MET A 225 -10.56 -16.74 19.27
N PRO A 226 -11.59 -16.47 20.09
CA PRO A 226 -12.74 -17.36 20.24
C PRO A 226 -13.43 -17.58 18.91
N GLU A 227 -13.93 -18.80 18.72
CA GLU A 227 -14.54 -19.31 17.49
C GLU A 227 -15.82 -18.56 17.04
N SER A 228 -16.33 -17.63 17.86
CA SER A 228 -17.55 -16.85 17.64
C SER A 228 -17.42 -15.69 16.65
N LEU A 229 -16.25 -15.47 16.05
CA LEU A 229 -16.01 -14.39 15.06
C LEU A 229 -15.58 -14.90 13.67
N LYS A 230 -15.65 -16.21 13.41
CA LYS A 230 -15.51 -16.73 12.03
C LYS A 230 -16.72 -16.22 11.22
N PRO A 231 -16.53 -15.44 10.13
CA PRO A 231 -17.63 -15.11 9.24
C PRO A 231 -18.23 -16.42 8.74
N SER A 232 -19.53 -16.61 8.99
CA SER A 232 -20.24 -17.82 8.61
C SER A 232 -19.99 -18.11 7.13
N SER A 233 -19.33 -19.23 6.84
CA SER A 233 -19.31 -19.83 5.51
C SER A 233 -20.73 -20.33 5.20
N ARG A 234 -21.59 -19.45 4.73
CA ARG A 234 -22.81 -19.85 4.03
C ARG A 234 -22.84 -19.16 2.68
N LEU A 235 -23.00 -20.06 1.70
CA LEU A 235 -23.23 -19.96 0.26
C LEU A 235 -23.89 -18.66 -0.21
#